data_AF-A0A937VR79-F1
#
_entry.id   AF-A0A937VR79-F1
#
_cell.length_a   1.000
_cell.length_b   1.000
_cell.length_c   1.000
_cell.angle_alpha   90.00
_cell.angle_beta   90.00
_cell.angle_gamma   90.00
#
_symmetry.space_group_name_H-M   'P 1'
#
loop_
_entity.id
_entity.type
_entity.pdbx_description
1 polymer ?
#
loop_
_entity_poly.entity_id
_entity_poly.type
_entity_poly.pdbx_seq_one_letter_code
_entity_poly.pdbx_strand_id
1 'polypeptide(L)' 'MEFEFNEEQKMLREAVHSFAQKEIAPLVDEAEKTGTFPLQLFPKMGDLGYLCLSYSPEYGAAGMGKMGEK' A
#
# COMPACT_ATOMS: atom_id res chain seq x y z
N MET A 1 -9.42 17.60 -19.08
CA MET A 1 -9.31 16.39 -18.22
C MET A 1 -8.87 16.87 -16.85
N GLU A 2 -9.58 16.46 -15.81
CA GLU A 2 -9.09 16.58 -14.43
C GLU A 2 -8.19 15.39 -14.13
N PHE A 3 -6.99 15.66 -13.60
CA PHE A 3 -5.98 14.67 -13.23
C PHE A 3 -5.72 14.64 -11.71
N GLU A 4 -6.60 15.27 -10.93
CA GLU A 4 -6.48 15.27 -9.47
C GLU A 4 -7.03 13.98 -8.88
N PHE A 5 -6.39 13.53 -7.79
CA PHE A 5 -6.92 12.45 -6.97
C PHE A 5 -8.20 12.90 -6.26
N ASN A 6 -9.15 11.98 -6.10
CA ASN A 6 -10.26 12.19 -5.18
C ASN A 6 -9.75 12.13 -3.72
N GLU A 7 -10.59 12.53 -2.77
CA GLU A 7 -10.20 12.59 -1.36
C GLU A 7 -9.80 11.22 -0.77
N GLU A 8 -10.49 10.16 -1.17
CA GLU A 8 -10.16 8.79 -0.73
C GLU A 8 -8.77 8.34 -1.21
N GLN A 9 -8.43 8.64 -2.46
CA GLN A 9 -7.12 8.37 -3.05
C GLN A 9 -6.02 9.19 -2.38
N LYS A 10 -6.29 10.46 -2.03
CA LYS A 10 -5.34 11.29 -1.25
C LYS A 10 -5.08 10.69 0.12
N MET A 11 -6.14 10.30 0.84
CA MET A 11 -6.03 9.65 2.15
C MET A 11 -5.24 8.34 2.09
N LEU A 12 -5.53 7.48 1.10
CA LEU A 12 -4.78 6.24 0.90
C LEU A 12 -3.29 6.53 0.64
N ARG A 13 -2.99 7.49 -0.23
CA ARG A 13 -1.62 7.88 -0.55
C ARG A 13 -0.85 8.31 0.71
N GLU A 14 -1.45 9.14 1.56
CA GLU A 14 -0.82 9.57 2.81
C GLU A 14 -0.60 8.42 3.80
N ALA A 15 -1.59 7.52 3.91
CA ALA A 15 -1.51 6.35 4.78
C ALA A 15 -0.40 5.38 4.35
N VAL A 16 -0.33 5.06 3.04
CA VAL A 16 0.71 4.19 2.46
C VAL A 16 2.08 4.85 2.58
N HIS A 17 2.21 6.15 2.30
CA HIS A 17 3.46 6.89 2.46
C HIS A 17 3.96 6.82 3.92
N SER A 18 3.07 7.07 4.88
CA SER A 18 3.41 7.01 6.30
C SER A 18 3.85 5.61 6.74
N PHE A 19 3.18 4.57 6.25
CA PHE A 19 3.58 3.18 6.50
C PHE A 19 4.97 2.88 5.93
N ALA A 20 5.22 3.26 4.67
CA ALA A 20 6.51 3.02 4.03
C ALA A 20 7.67 3.71 4.78
N GLN A 21 7.48 4.96 5.21
CA GLN A 21 8.50 5.69 5.97
C GLN A 21 8.78 5.06 7.34
N LYS A 22 7.75 4.56 8.03
CA LYS A 22 7.89 4.03 9.39
C LYS A 22 8.36 2.57 9.43
N GLU A 23 7.91 1.76 8.49
CA GLU A 23 8.02 0.30 8.57
C GLU A 23 8.97 -0.27 7.52
N ILE A 24 9.01 0.32 6.31
CA ILE A 24 9.83 -0.18 5.20
C ILE A 24 11.20 0.49 5.18
N ALA A 25 11.24 1.82 5.22
CA ALA A 25 12.48 2.60 5.06
C ALA A 25 13.61 2.19 6.03
N PRO A 26 13.35 1.88 7.33
CA PRO A 26 14.40 1.45 8.25
C PRO A 26 15.02 0.08 7.92
N LEU A 27 14.36 -0.73 7.09
CA LEU A 27 14.79 -2.10 6.77
C LEU A 27 15.58 -2.19 5.46
N VAL A 28 15.57 -1.12 4.64
CA VAL A 28 16.10 -1.15 3.27
C VAL A 28 17.60 -1.46 3.25
N ASP A 29 18.40 -0.75 4.06
CA ASP A 29 19.86 -0.89 4.06
C ASP A 29 20.34 -2.32 4.36
N GLU A 30 19.66 -3.01 5.30
CA GLU A 30 20.00 -4.39 5.65
C GLU A 30 19.47 -5.37 4.61
N ALA A 31 18.24 -5.15 4.13
CA ALA A 31 17.63 -5.96 3.08
C ALA A 31 18.49 -5.97 1.80
N GLU A 32 19.00 -4.81 1.38
CA GLU A 32 19.88 -4.70 0.22
C GLU A 32 21.22 -5.44 0.43
N LYS A 33 21.86 -5.26 1.59
CA LYS A 33 23.13 -5.93 1.92
C LYS A 33 23.02 -7.44 1.96
N THR A 34 21.89 -7.95 2.43
CA THR A 34 21.67 -9.38 2.65
C THR A 34 20.91 -10.05 1.50
N GLY A 35 20.40 -9.28 0.54
CA GLY A 35 19.53 -9.77 -0.52
C GLY A 35 18.21 -10.33 0.01
N THR A 36 17.74 -9.83 1.15
CA THR A 36 16.51 -10.29 1.78
C THR A 36 15.34 -9.35 1.50
N PHE A 37 14.14 -9.81 1.82
CA PHE A 37 12.91 -9.06 1.62
C PHE A 37 12.06 -9.14 2.90
N PRO A 38 11.45 -8.03 3.36
CA PRO A 38 10.77 -7.98 4.66
C PRO A 38 9.38 -8.64 4.61
N LEU A 39 9.34 -9.97 4.43
CA LEU A 39 8.12 -10.78 4.38
C LEU A 39 7.26 -10.62 5.65
N GLN A 40 7.88 -10.27 6.78
CA GLN A 40 7.16 -10.01 8.03
C GLN A 40 6.15 -8.85 7.93
N LEU A 41 6.31 -7.94 6.97
CA LEU A 41 5.39 -6.82 6.78
C LEU A 41 4.12 -7.21 6.01
N PHE A 42 4.12 -8.33 5.29
CA PHE A 42 3.00 -8.73 4.41
C PHE A 42 1.68 -8.93 5.16
N PRO A 43 1.64 -9.65 6.30
CA PRO A 43 0.41 -9.79 7.07
C PRO A 43 -0.16 -8.42 7.47
N LYS A 44 0.69 -7.52 7.98
CA LYS A 44 0.29 -6.15 8.37
C LYS A 44 -0.22 -5.34 7.18
N MET A 45 0.42 -5.46 6.01
CA MET A 45 -0.06 -4.80 4.79
C MET A 45 -1.40 -5.35 4.32
N GLY A 46 -1.65 -6.66 4.51
CA GLY A 46 -2.94 -7.29 4.25
C GLY A 46 -4.04 -6.76 5.18
N ASP A 47 -3.78 -6.71 6.48
CA ASP A 47 -4.73 -6.19 7.48
C ASP A 47 -5.09 -4.72 7.24
N LEU A 48 -4.14 -3.93 6.72
CA LEU A 48 -4.35 -2.52 6.36
C LEU A 48 -5.03 -2.35 4.98
N GLY A 49 -5.27 -3.44 4.24
CA GLY A 49 -5.89 -3.40 2.92
C GLY A 49 -4.97 -2.85 1.83
N TYR A 50 -3.66 -2.79 2.05
CA TYR A 50 -2.69 -2.24 1.08
C TYR A 50 -2.31 -3.24 -0.02
N LEU A 51 -2.66 -4.52 0.18
CA LEU A 51 -2.47 -5.56 -0.82
C LEU A 51 -3.76 -5.72 -1.64
N CYS A 52 -3.59 -5.98 -2.94
CA CYS A 52 -4.72 -6.32 -3.82
C CYS A 52 -5.86 -5.27 -3.83
N LEU A 53 -5.53 -3.97 -3.74
CA LEU A 53 -6.49 -2.86 -3.60
C LEU A 53 -7.73 -2.94 -4.51
N SER A 54 -7.60 -3.45 -5.73
CA SER A 54 -8.68 -3.53 -6.73
C SER A 54 -9.62 -4.73 -6.61
N TYR A 55 -9.38 -5.63 -5.67
CA TYR A 55 -10.24 -6.79 -5.45
C TYR A 55 -11.38 -6.46 -4.49
N SER A 56 -12.45 -7.26 -4.54
CA SER A 56 -13.63 -7.08 -3.69
C SER A 56 -13.27 -7.18 -2.20
N PRO A 57 -13.91 -6.38 -1.31
CA PRO A 57 -13.76 -6.50 0.14
C PRO A 57 -14.08 -7.87 0.71
N GLU A 58 -14.87 -8.69 0.00
CA GLU A 58 -15.14 -10.08 0.39
C GLU A 58 -13.88 -10.96 0.44
N TYR A 59 -12.79 -10.53 -0.22
CA TYR A 59 -11.48 -11.16 -0.19
C TYR A 59 -10.46 -10.42 0.69
N GLY A 60 -10.90 -9.44 1.50
CA GLY A 60 -10.03 -8.66 2.38
C GLY A 60 -9.26 -7.53 1.68
N ALA A 61 -9.67 -7.14 0.47
CA ALA A 61 -9.10 -6.02 -0.28
C ALA A 61 -9.88 -4.72 -0.09
N ALA A 62 -9.31 -3.59 -0.50
CA ALA A 62 -9.94 -2.29 -0.32
C ALA A 62 -11.12 -1.98 -1.26
N GLY A 63 -11.35 -2.80 -2.31
CA GLY A 63 -12.43 -2.55 -3.28
C GLY A 63 -12.24 -1.29 -4.13
N MET A 64 -11.02 -0.75 -4.21
CA MET A 64 -10.73 0.49 -4.92
C MET A 64 -10.49 0.22 -6.41
N GLY A 65 -11.27 0.86 -7.29
CA GLY A 65 -11.11 0.75 -8.74
C GLY A 65 -9.69 1.10 -9.23
N LYS A 66 -9.34 0.68 -10.46
CA LYS A 66 -8.03 1.03 -11.04
C LYS A 66 -7.93 2.56 -11.20
N MET A 67 -6.71 3.10 -11.08
CA MET A 67 -6.46 4.51 -11.39
C MET A 67 -6.91 4.80 -12.84
N GLY A 68 -8.03 5.53 -12.99
CA GLY A 68 -8.64 5.87 -14.27
C GLY A 68 -10.08 5.37 -14.46
N GLU A 69 -10.55 4.45 -13.61
CA GLU A 69 -11.96 4.05 -13.56
C GLU A 69 -12.70 4.99 -12.59
N LYS A 70 -13.70 5.72 -13.10
CA LYS A 70 -14.62 6.53 -12.30
C LYS A 70 -15.77 5.68 -11.79
#